data_AF-A0A8D9NZI8-F1
#
_entry.id   AF-A0A8D9NZI8-F1
#
_cell.length_a   1.000
_cell.length_b   1.000
_cell.length_c   1.000
_cell.angle_alpha   90.00
_cell.angle_beta   90.00
_cell.angle_gamma   90.00
#
_symmetry.space_group_name_H-M   'P 1'
#
loop_
_entity.id
_entity.type
_entity.pdbx_description
1 polymer ?
#
loop_
_entity_poly.entity_id
_entity_poly.type
_entity_poly.pdbx_seq_one_letter_code
_entity_poly.pdbx_strand_id
1 'polypeptide(L)' 'MDAVMNNLFLSKRLYDLLKVKCHPDRFIEPTQKEIATGIYQNITKYKTDYQQLLNIKEQVKEQLNITF' A
#
# COMPACT_ATOMS: atom_id res chain seq x y z
N MET A 1 22.59 2.50 -16.53
CA MET A 1 22.06 1.52 -15.55
C MET A 1 21.18 2.28 -14.54
N ASP A 2 20.02 2.78 -14.94
CA ASP A 2 19.23 3.72 -14.12
C ASP A 2 17.80 3.24 -13.79
N ALA A 3 17.24 2.36 -14.62
CA ALA A 3 15.86 1.89 -14.47
C ALA A 3 15.65 1.05 -13.20
N VAL A 4 16.65 0.25 -12.80
CA VAL A 4 16.55 -0.65 -11.64
C VAL A 4 16.60 0.14 -10.32
N MET A 5 17.44 1.17 -10.24
CA MET A 5 17.51 2.05 -9.05
C MET A 5 16.23 2.87 -8.89
N ASN A 6 15.67 3.37 -10.01
CA ASN A 6 14.38 4.05 -9.99
C ASN A 6 13.27 3.15 -9.45
N ASN A 7 13.19 1.91 -9.93
CA ASN A 7 12.14 0.98 -9.48
C ASN A 7 12.24 0.67 -7.99
N LEU A 8 13.46 0.49 -7.45
CA LEU A 8 13.66 0.25 -6.02
C LEU A 8 13.25 1.46 -5.16
N PHE A 9 13.56 2.67 -5.63
CA PHE A 9 13.19 3.92 -4.95
C PHE A 9 11.69 4.17 -5.01
N LEU A 10 11.05 3.88 -6.15
CA LEU A 10 9.61 3.94 -6.34
C LEU A 10 8.88 2.93 -5.46
N SER A 11 9.36 1.68 -5.36
CA SER A 11 8.81 0.67 -4.44
C SER A 11 8.88 1.14 -2.99
N LYS A 12 10.02 1.67 -2.55
CA LYS A 12 10.16 2.19 -1.18
C LYS A 12 9.21 3.35 -0.92
N ARG A 13 9.11 4.32 -1.83
CA ARG A 13 8.19 5.47 -1.69
C ARG A 13 6.73 5.01 -1.70
N LEU A 14 6.37 4.12 -2.62
CA LEU A 14 5.03 3.58 -2.75
C LEU A 14 4.63 2.79 -1.49
N TYR A 15 5.54 1.94 -1.00
CA TYR A 15 5.40 1.22 0.26
C TYR A 15 5.16 2.18 1.43
N ASP A 16 6.00 3.20 1.61
CA ASP A 16 5.88 4.14 2.73
C ASP A 16 4.57 4.93 2.65
N LEU A 17 4.18 5.35 1.45
CA LEU A 17 2.94 6.09 1.20
C LEU A 17 1.70 5.21 1.44
N LEU A 18 1.70 3.96 0.97
CA LEU A 18 0.66 2.97 1.26
C LEU A 18 0.60 2.66 2.75
N LYS A 19 1.74 2.47 3.40
CA LYS A 19 1.84 2.23 4.84
C LYS A 19 1.23 3.38 5.66
N VAL A 20 1.43 4.64 5.27
CA VAL A 20 0.84 5.77 6.02
C VAL A 20 -0.65 5.92 5.72
N LYS A 21 -1.06 5.81 4.43
CA LYS A 21 -2.45 6.03 4.01
C LYS A 21 -3.38 4.87 4.39
N CYS A 22 -2.90 3.64 4.32
CA CYS A 22 -3.64 2.40 4.60
C CYS A 22 -3.45 1.94 6.04
N HIS A 23 -2.91 2.79 6.92
CA HIS A 23 -2.74 2.45 8.32
C HIS A 23 -4.12 2.18 8.95
N PRO A 24 -4.35 1.04 9.63
CA PRO A 24 -5.65 0.71 10.23
C PRO A 24 -6.14 1.81 11.19
N ASP A 25 -5.21 2.53 11.82
CA ASP A 25 -5.51 3.68 12.70
C ASP A 25 -6.24 4.84 11.99
N ARG A 26 -6.10 4.99 10.67
CA ARG A 26 -6.86 5.99 9.89
C ARG A 26 -8.34 5.62 9.72
N PHE A 27 -8.71 4.37 9.94
CA PHE A 27 -10.07 3.90 9.73
C PHE A 27 -10.79 3.78 11.07
N ILE A 28 -11.92 4.47 11.15
CA ILE A 28 -12.80 4.46 12.31
C ILE A 28 -13.75 3.25 12.21
N GLU A 29 -14.20 2.93 10.99
CA GLU A 29 -15.09 1.79 10.78
C GLU A 29 -14.36 0.45 10.96
N PRO A 30 -14.93 -0.50 11.74
CA PRO A 30 -14.30 -1.79 12.01
C PRO A 30 -14.09 -2.62 10.73
N THR A 31 -15.05 -2.59 9.79
CA THR A 31 -14.94 -3.28 8.49
C THR A 31 -13.77 -2.75 7.68
N GLN A 32 -13.63 -1.41 7.60
CA GLN A 32 -12.51 -0.78 6.92
C GLN A 32 -11.18 -1.07 7.62
N LYS A 33 -11.17 -1.11 8.96
CA LYS A 33 -10.00 -1.40 9.77
C LYS A 33 -9.49 -2.83 9.55
N GLU A 34 -10.39 -3.79 9.38
CA GLU A 34 -10.07 -5.18 9.07
C GLU A 34 -9.47 -5.30 7.66
N ILE A 35 -10.11 -4.68 6.66
CA ILE A 35 -9.60 -4.61 5.29
C ILE A 35 -8.24 -3.93 5.25
N ALA A 36 -8.10 -2.79 5.90
CA ALA A 36 -6.85 -2.03 6.01
C ALA A 36 -5.75 -2.87 6.66
N THR A 37 -6.06 -3.64 7.71
CA THR A 37 -5.10 -4.53 8.37
C THR A 37 -4.61 -5.63 7.43
N GLY A 38 -5.52 -6.29 6.71
CA GLY A 38 -5.14 -7.31 5.72
C GLY A 38 -4.29 -6.73 4.58
N ILE A 39 -4.69 -5.57 4.08
CA ILE A 39 -3.93 -4.81 3.07
C ILE A 39 -2.55 -4.43 3.62
N TYR A 40 -2.45 -3.97 4.87
CA TYR A 40 -1.20 -3.59 5.50
C TYR A 40 -0.22 -4.75 5.62
N GLN A 41 -0.73 -5.94 5.98
CA GLN A 41 0.07 -7.16 5.99
C GLN A 41 0.61 -7.47 4.59
N ASN A 42 -0.23 -7.34 3.56
CA ASN A 42 0.19 -7.52 2.17
C ASN A 42 1.25 -6.48 1.76
N ILE A 43 1.07 -5.19 2.08
CA ILE A 43 2.04 -4.11 1.81
C ILE A 43 3.41 -4.46 2.43
N THR A 44 3.40 -4.96 3.66
CA THR A 44 4.62 -5.34 4.40
C THR A 44 5.29 -6.59 3.85
N LYS A 45 4.49 -7.55 3.37
CA LYS A 45 4.95 -8.78 2.73
C LYS A 45 5.55 -8.53 1.35
N TYR A 46 4.93 -7.65 0.55
CA TYR A 46 5.32 -7.33 -0.82
C TYR A 46 6.12 -6.03 -0.94
N LYS A 47 6.77 -5.56 0.14
CA LYS A 47 7.53 -4.29 0.18
C LYS A 47 8.64 -4.16 -0.88
N THR A 48 9.14 -5.27 -1.40
CA THR A 48 10.16 -5.35 -2.46
C THR A 48 9.56 -5.49 -3.86
N ASP A 49 8.26 -5.80 -3.97
CA ASP A 49 7.55 -6.05 -5.21
C ASP A 49 6.73 -4.83 -5.65
N TYR A 50 7.26 -4.08 -6.61
CA TYR A 50 6.61 -2.86 -7.10
C TYR A 50 5.21 -3.11 -7.69
N GLN A 51 5.05 -4.16 -8.50
CA GLN A 51 3.77 -4.49 -9.11
C GLN A 51 2.71 -4.86 -8.07
N GLN A 52 3.08 -5.62 -7.05
CA GLN A 52 2.16 -5.97 -5.97
C GLN A 52 1.73 -4.74 -5.19
N LEU A 53 2.66 -3.82 -4.89
CA LEU A 53 2.33 -2.55 -4.24
C LEU A 53 1.39 -1.70 -5.10
N LEU A 54 1.55 -1.68 -6.43
CA LEU A 54 0.63 -1.01 -7.36
C LEU A 54 -0.77 -1.65 -7.33
N ASN A 55 -0.85 -2.97 -7.39
CA ASN A 55 -2.12 -3.69 -7.35
C ASN A 55 -2.84 -3.45 -6.03
N ILE A 56 -2.09 -3.50 -4.91
CA ILE A 56 -2.60 -3.16 -3.60
C ILE A 56 -3.13 -1.73 -3.60
N LYS A 57 -2.37 -0.75 -4.10
CA LYS A 57 -2.82 0.65 -4.18
C LYS A 57 -4.20 0.79 -4.85
N GLU A 58 -4.42 0.10 -5.96
CA GLU A 58 -5.74 0.09 -6.62
C GLU A 58 -6.80 -0.57 -5.75
N GLN A 59 -6.51 -1.74 -5.15
CA GLN A 59 -7.44 -2.40 -4.23
C GLN A 59 -7.82 -1.51 -3.04
N VAL A 60 -6.87 -0.77 -2.46
CA VAL A 60 -7.17 0.13 -1.34
C VAL A 60 -8.03 1.31 -1.81
N LYS A 61 -7.78 1.80 -3.01
CA LYS A 61 -8.58 2.88 -3.60
C LYS A 61 -10.01 2.44 -3.87
N GLU A 62 -10.23 1.19 -4.29
CA GLU A 62 -11.58 0.65 -4.50
C GLU A 62 -12.27 0.24 -3.20
N GLN A 63 -11.59 -0.53 -2.33
CA GLN A 63 -12.21 -1.09 -1.12
C GLN A 63 -12.38 -0.07 0.01
N LEU A 64 -11.42 0.85 0.16
CA LEU A 64 -11.39 1.84 1.24
C LEU A 64 -11.65 3.26 0.73
N ASN A 65 -11.93 3.41 -0.57
CA ASN A 65 -12.26 4.67 -1.23
C ASN A 65 -11.24 5.80 -0.96
N ILE A 66 -9.96 5.45 -0.82
CA ILE A 66 -8.87 6.36 -0.42
C ILE A 66 -8.24 7.02 -1.64
N THR A 67 -8.00 8.32 -1.57
CA THR A 67 -7.22 9.06 -2.57
C THR A 67 -5.73 9.13 -2.17
N PHE A 68 -4.85 8.77 -3.11
CA PHE A 68 -3.40 8.71 -2.91
C PHE A 68 -2.72 10.00 -3.33
#